data_AF-A0A1Z8VQD3-F1
#
_entry.id   AF-A0A1Z8VQD3-F1
#
_cell.length_a   1.000
_cell.length_b   1.000
_cell.length_c   1.000
_cell.angle_alpha   90.00
_cell.angle_beta   90.00
_cell.angle_gamma   90.00
#
_symmetry.space_group_name_H-M   'P 1'
#
loop_
_entity.id
_entity.type
_entity.pdbx_description
1 polymer ?
#
loop_
_entity_poly.entity_id
_entity_poly.type
_entity_poly.pdbx_seq_one_letter_code
_entity_poly.pdbx_strand_id
1 'polypeptide(L)'
;MIVLGIDPGSSGGIVLVESKLNVLPKIIFALRTPTVIIYGKKIIDTKKIAAELQKYKIDISIIEKVHAMPRQGVTSSFQFGRNFGGVESLSYLYAKRVDYVAPSVWKKAMGLGSSKKESLDLARLKFGESELWSIKSNDGIAEAALLTLFWLEKYMMS
;
A
#
# COMPACT_ATOMS: atom_id res chain seq x y z
N MET A 1 -7.41 15.90 3.24
CA MET A 1 -7.32 15.02 2.07
C MET A 1 -7.35 13.58 2.52
N ILE A 2 -7.78 12.67 1.65
CA ILE A 2 -7.67 11.22 1.89
C ILE A 2 -6.74 10.62 0.84
N VAL A 3 -5.67 9.96 1.29
CA VAL A 3 -4.66 9.31 0.44
C VAL A 3 -4.72 7.79 0.62
N LEU A 4 -4.79 7.08 -0.50
CA LEU A 4 -4.78 5.62 -0.57
C LEU A 4 -3.37 5.10 -0.82
N GLY A 5 -2.75 4.47 0.16
CA GLY A 5 -1.46 3.79 0.04
C GLY A 5 -1.60 2.31 -0.30
N ILE A 6 -0.80 1.82 -1.25
CA ILE A 6 -0.87 0.44 -1.73
C ILE A 6 0.52 -0.16 -1.88
N ASP A 7 0.76 -1.24 -1.13
CA ASP A 7 1.73 -2.30 -1.51
C ASP A 7 0.98 -3.37 -2.31
N PRO A 8 1.20 -3.47 -3.64
CA PRO A 8 0.43 -4.33 -4.52
C PRO A 8 0.81 -5.81 -4.45
N GLY A 9 1.74 -6.20 -3.57
CA GLY A 9 2.09 -7.58 -3.32
C GLY A 9 0.90 -8.42 -2.82
N SER A 10 0.92 -9.73 -3.09
CA SER A 10 -0.14 -10.66 -2.61
C SER A 10 -0.17 -10.86 -1.08
N SER A 11 0.79 -10.29 -0.37
CA SER A 11 0.88 -10.19 1.09
C SER A 11 1.08 -8.73 1.52
N GLY A 12 0.82 -7.78 0.61
CA GLY A 12 0.95 -6.37 0.85
C GLY A 12 -0.21 -5.81 1.69
N GLY A 13 -0.34 -4.49 1.65
CA GLY A 13 -1.35 -3.77 2.42
C GLY A 13 -1.97 -2.63 1.65
N ILE A 14 -3.17 -2.29 2.08
CA ILE A 14 -3.98 -1.17 1.59
C ILE A 14 -4.31 -0.31 2.80
N VAL A 15 -4.00 0.98 2.72
CA VAL A 15 -4.26 1.93 3.80
C VAL A 15 -4.90 3.20 3.27
N LEU A 16 -5.80 3.78 4.06
CA LEU A 16 -6.24 5.16 3.84
C LEU A 16 -5.69 6.03 4.96
N VAL A 17 -5.03 7.10 4.57
CA VAL A 17 -4.47 8.11 5.47
C VAL A 17 -5.21 9.41 5.26
N GLU A 18 -5.80 9.92 6.34
CA GLU A 18 -6.32 11.28 6.39
C GLU A 18 -5.17 12.23 6.73
N SER A 19 -4.94 13.22 5.87
CA SER A 19 -3.99 14.30 6.12
C SER A 19 -4.70 15.66 6.16
N LYS A 20 -4.37 16.45 7.19
CA LYS A 20 -4.90 17.79 7.46
C LYS A 20 -3.72 18.73 7.69
N LEU A 21 -3.91 20.01 7.38
CA LEU A 21 -2.87 21.02 7.60
C LEU A 21 -2.51 21.09 9.09
N ASN A 22 -1.20 21.11 9.40
CA ASN A 22 -0.66 21.21 10.76
C ASN A 22 -1.08 20.08 11.72
N VAL A 23 -1.55 18.94 11.21
CA VAL A 23 -1.89 17.75 12.01
C VAL A 23 -1.16 16.54 11.45
N LEU A 24 -0.64 15.68 12.33
CA LEU A 24 0.00 14.44 11.90
C LEU A 24 -0.98 13.57 11.08
N PRO A 25 -0.53 12.96 9.97
CA PRO A 25 -1.36 12.08 9.16
C PRO A 25 -1.90 10.90 9.99
N LYS A 26 -3.19 10.60 9.85
CA LYS A 26 -3.87 9.56 10.61
C LYS A 26 -4.33 8.43 9.70
N ILE A 27 -4.03 7.18 10.06
CA ILE A 27 -4.61 6.01 9.40
C ILE A 27 -6.09 5.91 9.79
N ILE A 28 -6.97 5.95 8.80
CA ILE A 28 -8.43 5.84 8.98
C ILE A 28 -8.98 4.49 8.50
N PHE A 29 -8.18 3.74 7.75
CA PHE A 29 -8.49 2.39 7.31
C PHE A 29 -7.19 1.64 7.01
N ALA A 30 -7.15 0.36 7.34
CA ALA A 30 -6.03 -0.52 7.03
C ALA A 30 -6.54 -1.94 6.76
N LEU A 31 -6.04 -2.55 5.69
CA LEU A 31 -6.44 -3.88 5.27
C LEU A 31 -5.23 -4.61 4.66
N ARG A 32 -4.93 -5.81 5.15
CA ARG A 32 -4.04 -6.73 4.44
C ARG A 32 -4.71 -7.12 3.14
N THR A 33 -3.97 -7.10 2.02
CA THR A 33 -4.53 -7.37 0.69
C THR A 33 -5.38 -8.65 0.71
N PRO A 34 -6.71 -8.54 0.56
CA PRO A 34 -7.58 -9.70 0.65
C PRO A 34 -7.38 -10.56 -0.61
N THR A 35 -7.35 -11.88 -0.41
CA THR A 35 -7.18 -12.81 -1.53
C THR A 35 -8.14 -13.97 -1.44
N VAL A 36 -8.57 -14.44 -2.59
CA VAL A 36 -9.40 -15.64 -2.77
C VAL A 36 -8.65 -16.66 -3.62
N ILE A 37 -9.02 -17.94 -3.50
CA ILE A 37 -8.49 -19.00 -4.36
C ILE A 37 -9.52 -19.29 -5.45
N ILE A 38 -9.14 -19.08 -6.71
CA ILE A 38 -9.96 -19.38 -7.88
C ILE A 38 -9.13 -20.27 -8.81
N TYR A 39 -9.66 -21.45 -9.17
CA TYR A 39 -8.95 -22.45 -9.97
C TYR A 39 -7.53 -22.77 -9.46
N GLY A 40 -7.37 -22.86 -8.13
CA GLY A 40 -6.08 -23.14 -7.49
C GLY A 40 -5.07 -21.98 -7.54
N LYS A 41 -5.48 -20.78 -7.94
CA LYS A 41 -4.62 -19.58 -7.96
C LYS A 41 -5.09 -18.56 -6.92
N LYS A 42 -4.12 -17.96 -6.21
CA LYS A 42 -4.35 -16.88 -5.24
C LYS A 42 -4.54 -15.56 -5.99
N ILE A 43 -5.75 -15.04 -5.99
CA ILE A 43 -6.15 -13.81 -6.70
C ILE A 43 -6.57 -12.76 -5.67
N ILE A 44 -6.24 -11.50 -5.91
CA ILE A 44 -6.71 -10.39 -5.09
C ILE A 44 -8.23 -10.27 -5.21
N ASP A 45 -8.92 -10.18 -4.07
CA ASP A 45 -10.36 -9.95 -3.99
C ASP A 45 -10.67 -8.46 -4.20
N THR A 46 -10.68 -8.05 -5.47
CA THR A 46 -10.95 -6.67 -5.87
C THR A 46 -12.35 -6.23 -5.50
N LYS A 47 -13.32 -7.14 -5.42
CA LYS A 47 -14.70 -6.83 -4.99
C LYS A 47 -14.72 -6.37 -3.53
N LYS A 48 -14.02 -7.09 -2.64
CA LYS A 48 -13.89 -6.70 -1.23
C LYS A 48 -13.18 -5.36 -1.06
N ILE A 49 -12.10 -5.14 -1.81
CA ILE A 49 -11.39 -3.85 -1.78
C ILE A 49 -12.30 -2.72 -2.25
N ALA A 50 -12.96 -2.87 -3.41
CA ALA A 50 -13.89 -1.89 -3.97
C ALA A 50 -15.01 -1.51 -2.99
N ALA A 51 -15.57 -2.50 -2.29
CA ALA A 51 -16.62 -2.29 -1.31
C ALA A 51 -16.19 -1.41 -0.12
N GLU A 52 -14.90 -1.45 0.23
CA GLU A 52 -14.31 -0.59 1.26
C GLU A 52 -13.95 0.79 0.69
N LEU A 53 -13.31 0.85 -0.48
CA LEU A 53 -12.86 2.11 -1.08
C LEU A 53 -14.01 3.06 -1.45
N GLN A 54 -15.14 2.53 -1.90
CA GLN A 54 -16.32 3.34 -2.27
C GLN A 54 -16.89 4.18 -1.11
N LYS A 55 -16.52 3.87 0.14
CA LYS A 55 -16.97 4.61 1.34
C LYS A 55 -16.24 5.95 1.50
N TYR A 56 -15.18 6.20 0.71
CA TYR A 56 -14.29 7.33 0.88
C TYR A 56 -14.17 8.16 -0.39
N LYS A 57 -14.01 9.48 -0.24
CA LYS A 57 -13.64 10.38 -1.33
C LYS A 57 -12.11 10.46 -1.39
N ILE A 58 -11.50 9.56 -2.15
CA ILE A 58 -10.04 9.43 -2.23
C ILE A 58 -9.50 10.50 -3.17
N ASP A 59 -8.62 11.36 -2.66
CA ASP A 59 -8.01 12.42 -3.47
C ASP A 59 -6.87 11.86 -4.32
N ILE A 60 -6.02 11.02 -3.72
CA ILE A 60 -4.80 10.53 -4.34
C ILE A 60 -4.59 9.05 -3.97
N SER A 61 -4.16 8.22 -4.91
CA SER A 61 -3.67 6.88 -4.65
C SER A 61 -2.18 6.78 -4.97
N ILE A 62 -1.40 6.23 -4.03
CA ILE A 62 0.03 5.98 -4.15
C ILE A 62 0.26 4.48 -4.24
N ILE A 63 0.83 4.05 -5.36
CA ILE A 63 1.13 2.64 -5.62
C ILE A 63 2.64 2.43 -5.62
N GLU A 64 3.13 1.41 -4.93
CA GLU A 64 4.53 1.03 -5.07
C GLU A 64 4.83 0.58 -6.51
N LYS A 65 5.84 1.18 -7.13
CA LYS A 65 6.24 0.89 -8.52
C LYS A 65 7.09 -0.38 -8.58
N VAL A 66 6.42 -1.52 -8.57
CA VAL A 66 7.03 -2.85 -8.66
C VAL A 66 7.00 -3.39 -10.09
N HIS A 67 7.93 -4.30 -10.40
CA HIS A 67 8.07 -4.92 -11.72
C HIS A 67 8.26 -6.44 -11.56
N ALA A 68 7.92 -7.19 -12.61
CA ALA A 68 8.26 -8.61 -12.67
C ALA A 68 9.79 -8.77 -12.60
N MET A 69 10.27 -9.71 -11.76
CA MET A 69 11.71 -9.90 -11.61
C MET A 69 12.27 -10.75 -12.76
N PRO A 70 13.50 -10.46 -13.23
CA PRO A 70 14.20 -11.34 -14.17
C PRO A 70 14.26 -12.77 -13.62
N ARG A 71 14.08 -13.77 -14.49
CA ARG A 71 14.08 -15.22 -14.16
C ARG A 71 12.90 -15.70 -13.31
N GLN A 72 11.88 -14.86 -13.09
CA GLN A 72 10.62 -15.31 -12.49
C GLN A 72 9.85 -16.18 -13.48
N GLY A 73 9.23 -17.27 -12.99
CA GLY A 73 8.47 -18.19 -13.84
C GLY A 73 7.30 -17.50 -14.53
N VAL A 74 7.05 -17.81 -15.81
CA VAL A 74 6.01 -17.16 -16.63
C VAL A 74 4.64 -17.12 -15.96
N THR A 75 4.24 -18.20 -15.31
CA THR A 75 2.96 -18.30 -14.59
C THR A 75 2.89 -17.37 -13.39
N SER A 76 3.97 -17.23 -12.62
CA SER A 76 3.98 -16.34 -11.44
C SER A 76 4.08 -14.87 -11.85
N SER A 77 4.81 -14.55 -12.94
CA SER A 77 4.82 -13.20 -13.51
C SER A 77 3.44 -12.79 -14.06
N PHE A 78 2.73 -13.68 -14.76
CA PHE A 78 1.36 -13.41 -15.20
C PHE A 78 0.41 -13.21 -14.01
N GLN A 79 0.48 -14.06 -12.99
CA GLN A 79 -0.34 -13.93 -11.80
C GLN A 79 -0.06 -12.63 -11.04
N PHE A 80 1.20 -12.22 -10.96
CA PHE A 80 1.59 -10.94 -10.39
C PHE A 80 0.99 -9.78 -11.19
N GLY A 81 1.13 -9.77 -12.52
CA GLY A 81 0.53 -8.75 -13.39
C GLY A 81 -1.00 -8.67 -13.25
N ARG A 82 -1.69 -9.81 -13.17
CA ARG A 82 -3.14 -9.87 -12.93
C ARG A 82 -3.53 -9.21 -11.60
N ASN A 83 -2.79 -9.50 -10.53
CA ASN A 83 -3.05 -8.95 -9.20
C ASN A 83 -2.74 -7.43 -9.17
N PHE A 84 -1.60 -7.03 -9.70
CA PHE A 84 -1.19 -5.62 -9.80
C PHE A 84 -2.22 -4.80 -10.59
N GLY A 85 -2.58 -5.25 -11.80
CA GLY A 85 -3.56 -4.56 -12.64
C GLY A 85 -4.95 -4.47 -12.00
N GLY A 86 -5.34 -5.46 -11.19
CA GLY A 86 -6.60 -5.41 -10.43
C GLY A 86 -6.63 -4.28 -9.40
N VAL A 87 -5.55 -4.12 -8.63
CA VAL A 87 -5.47 -3.05 -7.62
C VAL A 87 -5.26 -1.69 -8.27
N GLU A 88 -4.42 -1.61 -9.30
CA GLU A 88 -4.20 -0.41 -10.09
C GLU A 88 -5.50 0.12 -10.71
N SER A 89 -6.33 -0.76 -11.27
CA SER A 89 -7.64 -0.38 -11.81
C SER A 89 -8.54 0.25 -10.74
N LEU A 90 -8.55 -0.30 -9.52
CA LEU A 90 -9.31 0.28 -8.41
C LEU A 90 -8.79 1.67 -8.01
N SER A 91 -7.47 1.86 -8.00
CA SER A 91 -6.88 3.19 -7.76
C SER A 91 -7.36 4.22 -8.77
N TYR A 92 -7.38 3.89 -10.07
CA TYR A 92 -7.89 4.80 -11.11
C TYR A 92 -9.40 5.03 -11.05
N LEU A 93 -10.18 4.05 -10.57
CA LEU A 93 -11.63 4.19 -10.45
C LEU A 93 -12.05 5.04 -9.24
N TYR A 94 -11.33 4.93 -8.11
CA TYR A 94 -11.76 5.53 -6.85
C TYR A 94 -10.97 6.78 -6.43
N ALA A 95 -9.76 7.00 -6.96
CA ALA A 95 -8.96 8.18 -6.64
C ALA A 95 -8.99 9.20 -7.79
N LYS A 96 -8.90 10.50 -7.46
CA LYS A 96 -8.83 11.58 -8.47
C LYS A 96 -7.50 11.61 -9.21
N ARG A 97 -6.42 11.12 -8.57
CA ARG A 97 -5.06 11.04 -9.10
C ARG A 97 -4.37 9.78 -8.61
N VAL A 98 -3.53 9.19 -9.46
CA VAL A 98 -2.71 8.03 -9.13
C VAL A 98 -1.24 8.38 -9.37
N ASP A 99 -0.41 8.14 -8.35
CA ASP A 99 1.04 8.32 -8.41
C ASP A 99 1.75 7.01 -8.10
N TYR A 100 2.93 6.83 -8.68
CA TYR A 100 3.77 5.65 -8.46
C TYR A 100 5.08 6.05 -7.83
N VAL A 101 5.52 5.29 -6.83
CA VAL A 101 6.79 5.54 -6.15
C VAL A 101 7.61 4.26 -6.11
N ALA A 102 8.86 4.33 -6.60
CA ALA A 102 9.73 3.17 -6.66
C ALA A 102 10.23 2.76 -5.27
N PRO A 103 10.30 1.44 -4.97
CA PRO A 103 10.80 0.91 -3.68
C PRO A 103 12.15 1.50 -3.27
N SER A 104 13.08 1.58 -4.23
CA SER A 104 14.44 2.09 -4.01
C SER A 104 14.50 3.57 -3.61
N VAL A 105 13.48 4.35 -3.95
CA VAL A 105 13.40 5.79 -3.64
C VAL A 105 12.88 5.99 -2.22
N TRP A 106 11.70 5.45 -1.92
CA TRP A 106 11.05 5.71 -0.64
C TRP A 106 11.69 4.93 0.51
N LYS A 107 12.08 3.67 0.30
CA LYS A 107 12.73 2.86 1.35
C LYS A 107 14.07 3.46 1.76
N LYS A 108 14.86 3.92 0.78
CA LYS A 108 16.12 4.62 1.03
C LYS A 108 15.90 5.92 1.81
N ALA A 109 14.92 6.73 1.42
CA ALA A 109 14.61 7.98 2.11
C ALA A 109 14.12 7.76 3.55
N MET A 110 13.43 6.65 3.80
CA MET A 110 12.93 6.25 5.12
C MET A 110 13.94 5.46 5.96
N GLY A 111 15.14 5.17 5.43
CA GLY A 111 16.16 4.39 6.12
C GLY A 111 15.79 2.90 6.32
N LEU A 112 14.91 2.36 5.48
CA LEU A 112 14.50 0.96 5.53
C LEU A 112 15.45 0.06 4.73
N GLY A 113 15.83 -1.06 5.33
CA GLY A 113 16.57 -2.14 4.70
C GLY A 113 15.65 -3.20 4.10
N SER A 114 16.10 -4.46 4.14
CA SER A 114 15.35 -5.62 3.62
C SER A 114 14.46 -6.30 4.67
N SER A 115 14.51 -5.86 5.93
CA SER A 115 13.82 -6.52 7.03
C SER A 115 12.36 -6.05 7.15
N LYS A 116 11.43 -7.00 7.07
CA LYS A 116 9.99 -6.75 7.29
C LYS A 116 9.67 -6.17 8.67
N LYS A 117 10.51 -6.45 9.68
CA LYS A 117 10.32 -5.93 11.04
C LYS A 117 10.57 -4.42 11.11
N GLU A 118 11.52 -3.91 10.33
CA GLU A 118 11.87 -2.48 10.32
C GLU A 118 10.68 -1.62 9.90
N SER A 119 9.89 -2.07 8.91
CA SER A 119 8.67 -1.38 8.49
C SER A 119 7.65 -1.25 9.62
N LEU A 120 7.44 -2.30 10.42
CA LEU A 120 6.51 -2.26 11.56
C LEU A 120 6.99 -1.30 12.66
N ASP A 121 8.28 -1.34 12.99
CA ASP A 121 8.86 -0.48 14.03
C ASP A 121 8.88 0.99 13.60
N LEU A 122 9.20 1.28 12.34
CA LEU A 122 9.16 2.64 11.80
C LEU A 122 7.71 3.15 11.70
N ALA A 123 6.76 2.32 11.30
CA ALA A 123 5.34 2.70 11.29
C ALA A 123 4.84 3.04 12.70
N ARG A 124 5.25 2.28 13.73
CA ARG A 124 4.95 2.61 15.14
C ARG A 124 5.53 3.97 15.54
N LEU A 125 6.76 4.27 15.14
CA LEU A 125 7.39 5.56 15.43
C LEU A 125 6.67 6.73 14.74
N LYS A 126 6.24 6.55 13.49
CA LYS A 126 5.66 7.62 12.66
C LYS A 126 4.16 7.85 12.88
N PHE A 127 3.40 6.80 13.15
CA PHE A 127 1.95 6.84 13.31
C PHE A 127 1.48 6.63 14.76
N GLY A 128 2.41 6.40 15.69
CA GLY A 128 2.12 6.12 17.09
C GLY A 128 1.78 4.64 17.36
N GLU A 129 1.50 4.34 18.62
CA GLU A 129 1.15 2.99 19.05
C GLU A 129 -0.18 2.52 18.47
N SER A 130 -0.20 1.29 17.95
CA SER A 130 -1.37 0.62 17.40
C SER A 130 -1.16 -0.88 17.43
N GLU A 131 -2.23 -1.65 17.65
CA GLU A 131 -2.22 -3.11 17.51
C GLU A 131 -1.81 -3.56 16.10
N LEU A 132 -2.01 -2.70 15.09
CA LEU A 132 -1.58 -2.95 13.72
C LEU A 132 -0.09 -3.32 13.65
N TRP A 133 0.75 -2.68 14.47
CA TRP A 133 2.21 -2.83 14.47
C TRP A 133 2.70 -4.00 15.31
N SER A 134 1.83 -4.59 16.13
CA SER A 134 2.16 -5.76 16.97
C SER A 134 2.00 -7.08 16.20
N ILE A 135 1.30 -7.06 15.07
CA ILE A 135 1.02 -8.23 14.25
C ILE A 135 2.09 -8.35 13.15
N LYS A 136 2.94 -9.38 13.23
CA LYS A 136 4.04 -9.61 12.28
C LYS A 136 3.60 -9.65 10.81
N SER A 137 2.41 -10.17 10.52
CA SER A 137 1.88 -10.27 9.14
C SER A 137 1.28 -8.98 8.59
N ASN A 138 1.35 -7.88 9.34
CA ASN A 138 0.90 -6.56 8.89
C ASN A 138 2.07 -5.73 8.30
N ASP A 139 3.19 -6.36 7.95
CA ASP A 139 4.32 -5.70 7.31
C ASP A 139 3.90 -4.97 6.04
N GLY A 140 3.03 -5.56 5.22
CA GLY A 140 2.48 -4.88 4.03
C GLY A 140 1.61 -3.66 4.35
N ILE A 141 0.88 -3.66 5.47
CA ILE A 141 0.13 -2.47 5.94
C ILE A 141 1.12 -1.37 6.34
N ALA A 142 2.18 -1.74 7.06
CA ALA A 142 3.21 -0.81 7.48
C ALA A 142 3.95 -0.20 6.28
N GLU A 143 4.31 -1.01 5.28
CA GLU A 143 4.93 -0.52 4.04
C GLU A 143 4.01 0.43 3.27
N ALA A 144 2.72 0.10 3.11
CA ALA A 144 1.75 0.98 2.46
C ALA A 144 1.55 2.31 3.22
N ALA A 145 1.56 2.29 4.55
CA ALA A 145 1.47 3.49 5.38
C ALA A 145 2.72 4.38 5.25
N LEU A 146 3.91 3.79 5.30
CA LEU A 146 5.17 4.52 5.17
C LEU A 146 5.39 5.06 3.75
N LEU A 147 4.98 4.33 2.72
CA LEU A 147 4.93 4.80 1.34
C LEU A 147 4.06 6.06 1.21
N THR A 148 2.89 6.04 1.83
CA THR A 148 1.96 7.19 1.83
C THR A 148 2.56 8.38 2.56
N LEU A 149 3.17 8.13 3.73
CA LEU A 149 3.82 9.17 4.51
C LEU A 149 4.98 9.82 3.74
N PHE A 150 5.83 9.02 3.10
CA PHE A 150 6.91 9.51 2.24
C PHE A 150 6.38 10.44 1.15
N TRP A 151 5.30 10.06 0.48
CA TRP A 151 4.71 10.88 -0.57
C TRP A 151 4.15 12.20 -0.02
N LEU A 152 3.45 12.16 1.12
CA LEU A 152 2.94 13.36 1.80
C LEU A 152 4.09 14.30 2.19
N GLU A 153 5.15 13.78 2.79
CA GLU A 153 6.34 14.54 3.18
C GLU A 153 7.02 15.19 1.96
N LYS A 154 7.11 14.48 0.85
CA LYS A 154 7.84 14.94 -0.33
C LYS A 154 7.09 15.96 -1.19
N TYR A 155 5.76 15.84 -1.31
CA TYR A 155 4.99 16.59 -2.31
C TYR A 155 3.96 17.55 -1.72
N MET A 156 3.78 17.57 -0.39
CA MET A 156 2.79 18.44 0.26
C MET A 156 3.33 19.29 1.40
N MET A 157 4.56 19.04 1.86
CA MET A 157 5.23 19.84 2.90
C MET A 157 6.45 20.60 2.37
N SER A 158 6.65 20.60 1.04
CA SER A 158 7.61 21.45 0.31
C SER A 158 6.93 22.69 -0.25
#